data_AF-A0A7C2QGH1-F1
#
_entry.id   AF-A0A7C2QGH1-F1
#
_cell.length_a   1.000
_cell.length_b   1.000
_cell.length_c   1.000
_cell.angle_alpha   90.00
_cell.angle_beta   90.00
_cell.angle_gamma   90.00
#
_symmetry.space_group_name_H-M   'P 1'
#
loop_
_entity.id
_entity.type
_entity.pdbx_description
1 polymer ?
#
loop_
_entity_poly.entity_id
_entity_poly.type
_entity_poly.pdbx_seq_one_letter_code
_entity_poly.pdbx_strand_id
1 'polypeptide(L)'
;MYKIVTGEQMAHIDREAIDKDQIPGEQLMENAGRETARFILEQDLARPGDPVVLLCGKGNNGGDGFVIARILAEQGIRPRIFLFGSPDELKADAALNWSRLPAPVLESVVQVEPKTEKSTPAEVYSNALDESALIVDALFGTGFQGQLAPHWQKFTAPLRQYPQKILAVDIASGVDANSGEASPGSILARWTVTMGLPKKGQLIAPGMDHTGALQVVDIGFPEKLTRVGPKDPALLETRDILPLLPRRAISAHKGTAGRLWIVAGSTGLTGAAALCAQAALVGGA
;
A
#
# COMPACT_ATOMS: atom_id res chain seq x y z
N MET A 1 -13.02 10.51 4.99
CA MET A 1 -13.34 9.08 5.07
C MET A 1 -13.18 8.47 3.70
N TYR A 2 -12.64 7.26 3.63
CA TYR A 2 -12.53 6.49 2.40
C TYR A 2 -13.44 5.28 2.43
N LYS A 3 -14.02 4.92 1.29
CA LYS A 3 -14.72 3.64 1.13
C LYS A 3 -13.71 2.51 1.22
N ILE A 4 -13.98 1.50 2.03
CA ILE A 4 -13.15 0.29 2.09
C ILE A 4 -13.72 -0.72 1.08
N VAL A 5 -12.85 -1.33 0.30
CA VAL A 5 -13.25 -2.32 -0.71
C VAL A 5 -12.49 -3.63 -0.56
N THR A 6 -13.06 -4.74 -1.03
CA THR A 6 -12.29 -5.97 -1.27
C THR A 6 -11.47 -5.84 -2.56
N GLY A 7 -10.50 -6.73 -2.77
CA GLY A 7 -9.77 -6.79 -4.05
C GLY A 7 -10.71 -7.03 -5.23
N GLU A 8 -11.72 -7.89 -5.06
CA GLU A 8 -12.76 -8.14 -6.08
C GLU A 8 -13.59 -6.89 -6.40
N GLN A 9 -13.98 -6.13 -5.37
CA GLN A 9 -14.70 -4.87 -5.54
C GLN A 9 -13.84 -3.81 -6.23
N MET A 10 -12.54 -3.75 -5.91
CA MET A 10 -11.60 -2.86 -6.59
C MET A 10 -11.46 -3.21 -8.08
N ALA A 11 -11.29 -4.50 -8.41
CA ALA A 11 -11.23 -4.96 -9.79
C ALA A 11 -12.54 -4.69 -10.57
N HIS A 12 -13.68 -4.67 -9.88
CA HIS A 12 -14.94 -4.25 -10.47
C HIS A 12 -14.97 -2.74 -10.75
N ILE A 13 -14.48 -1.91 -9.83
CA ILE A 13 -14.34 -0.46 -10.01
C ILE A 13 -13.41 -0.14 -11.19
N ASP A 14 -12.26 -0.81 -11.29
CA ASP A 14 -11.34 -0.67 -12.42
C ASP A 14 -12.04 -0.96 -13.75
N ARG A 15 -12.74 -2.10 -13.83
CA ARG A 15 -13.47 -2.49 -15.04
C ARG A 15 -14.58 -1.51 -15.37
N GLU A 16 -15.31 -1.02 -14.37
CA GLU A 16 -16.35 -0.02 -14.60
C GLU A 16 -15.78 1.31 -15.11
N ALA A 17 -14.66 1.77 -14.55
CA ALA A 17 -13.98 2.97 -15.01
C ALA A 17 -13.49 2.86 -16.46
N ILE A 18 -12.97 1.70 -16.84
CA ILE A 18 -12.48 1.45 -18.21
C ILE A 18 -13.65 1.26 -19.18
N ASP A 19 -14.58 0.34 -18.88
CA ASP A 19 -15.60 -0.07 -19.84
C ASP A 19 -16.76 0.93 -19.94
N LYS A 20 -17.20 1.51 -18.83
CA LYS A 20 -18.36 2.43 -18.81
C LYS A 20 -17.96 3.89 -18.89
N ASP A 21 -16.92 4.27 -18.15
CA ASP A 21 -16.46 5.67 -18.08
C ASP A 21 -15.36 5.98 -19.11
N GLN A 22 -14.95 4.99 -19.90
CA GLN A 22 -14.01 5.14 -21.03
C GLN A 22 -12.67 5.75 -20.61
N ILE A 23 -12.24 5.50 -19.37
CA ILE A 23 -10.93 5.90 -18.86
C ILE A 23 -9.91 4.85 -19.32
N PRO A 24 -8.88 5.22 -20.10
CA PRO A 24 -7.87 4.24 -20.52
C PRO A 24 -7.17 3.60 -19.32
N GLY A 25 -7.02 2.28 -19.29
CA GLY A 25 -6.31 1.57 -18.22
C GLY A 25 -4.87 2.04 -18.05
N GLU A 26 -4.22 2.37 -19.17
CA GLU A 26 -2.91 3.03 -19.20
C GLU A 26 -2.89 4.35 -18.41
N GLN A 27 -3.93 5.17 -18.50
CA GLN A 27 -4.01 6.45 -17.78
C GLN A 27 -4.11 6.22 -16.27
N LEU A 28 -4.87 5.21 -15.85
CA LEU A 28 -4.97 4.82 -14.44
C LEU A 28 -3.61 4.34 -13.90
N MET A 29 -2.89 3.51 -14.67
CA MET A 29 -1.55 3.02 -14.32
C MET A 29 -0.51 4.16 -14.27
N GLU A 30 -0.52 5.07 -15.25
CA GLU A 30 0.35 6.24 -15.28
C GLU A 30 0.09 7.14 -14.05
N ASN A 31 -1.18 7.29 -13.65
CA ASN A 31 -1.54 8.03 -12.44
C ASN A 31 -1.05 7.31 -11.18
N ALA A 32 -1.33 6.01 -11.05
CA ALA A 32 -0.90 5.19 -9.91
C ALA A 32 0.62 5.27 -9.67
N GLY A 33 1.42 5.05 -10.72
CA GLY A 33 2.87 5.14 -10.61
C GLY A 33 3.36 6.56 -10.33
N ARG A 34 2.74 7.58 -10.93
CA ARG A 34 3.09 8.99 -10.68
C ARG A 34 2.79 9.45 -9.27
N GLU A 35 1.63 9.10 -8.72
CA GLU A 35 1.27 9.42 -7.34
C GLU A 35 2.18 8.69 -6.35
N THR A 36 2.55 7.44 -6.65
CA THR A 36 3.51 6.68 -5.83
C THR A 36 4.90 7.30 -5.87
N ALA A 37 5.40 7.67 -7.05
CA ALA A 37 6.67 8.37 -7.19
C ALA A 37 6.63 9.73 -6.47
N ARG A 38 5.53 10.47 -6.56
CA ARG A 38 5.34 11.72 -5.81
C ARG A 38 5.44 11.47 -4.31
N PHE A 39 4.78 10.46 -3.77
CA PHE A 39 4.87 10.10 -2.36
C PHE A 39 6.32 9.80 -1.95
N ILE A 40 7.07 9.02 -2.76
CA ILE A 40 8.49 8.72 -2.51
C ILE A 40 9.32 10.01 -2.37
N LEU A 41 9.10 10.98 -3.27
CA LEU A 41 9.82 12.23 -3.31
C LEU A 41 9.41 13.19 -2.16
N GLU A 42 8.11 13.33 -1.90
CA GLU A 42 7.58 14.20 -0.84
C GLU A 42 7.96 13.72 0.56
N GLN A 43 8.06 12.40 0.75
CA GLN A 43 8.50 11.80 2.00
C GLN A 43 10.02 11.65 2.09
N ASP A 44 10.77 12.12 1.08
CA ASP A 44 12.24 12.08 1.03
C ASP A 44 12.80 10.66 1.24
N LEU A 45 12.13 9.66 0.67
CA LEU A 45 12.50 8.24 0.81
C LEU A 45 13.66 7.85 -0.12
N ALA A 46 13.93 8.66 -1.14
CA ALA A 46 15.06 8.54 -2.05
C ALA A 46 15.40 9.90 -2.66
N ARG A 47 16.69 10.19 -2.82
CA ARG A 47 17.22 11.46 -3.34
C ARG A 47 18.01 11.25 -4.64
N PRO A 48 18.28 12.31 -5.43
CA PRO A 48 19.12 12.20 -6.62
C PRO A 48 20.46 11.51 -6.31
N GLY A 49 20.80 10.49 -7.09
CA GLY A 49 21.97 9.63 -6.88
C GLY A 49 21.71 8.40 -5.99
N ASP A 50 20.61 8.31 -5.26
CA ASP A 50 20.31 7.14 -4.44
C ASP A 50 19.91 5.94 -5.32
N PRO A 51 20.38 4.73 -4.99
CA PRO A 51 19.89 3.49 -5.60
C PRO A 51 18.50 3.12 -5.05
N VAL A 52 17.54 2.86 -5.94
CA VAL A 52 16.21 2.35 -5.59
C VAL A 52 15.98 1.02 -6.29
N VAL A 53 15.68 -0.02 -5.53
CA VAL A 53 15.35 -1.34 -6.08
C VAL A 53 13.85 -1.42 -6.31
N LEU A 54 13.43 -1.86 -7.50
CA LEU A 54 12.04 -2.14 -7.80
C LEU A 54 11.86 -3.61 -8.11
N LEU A 55 11.00 -4.29 -7.35
CA LEU A 55 10.65 -5.69 -7.54
C LEU A 55 9.38 -5.75 -8.36
N CYS A 56 9.48 -5.95 -9.67
CA CYS A 56 8.35 -5.85 -10.59
C CYS A 56 7.87 -7.23 -11.04
N GLY A 57 6.58 -7.51 -10.86
CA GLY A 57 5.93 -8.67 -11.44
C GLY A 57 5.54 -8.45 -12.91
N LYS A 58 4.87 -9.44 -13.50
CA LYS A 58 4.38 -9.38 -14.89
C LYS A 58 3.01 -8.72 -15.09
N GLY A 59 2.31 -8.47 -13.98
CA GLY A 59 0.95 -7.91 -13.98
C GLY A 59 0.93 -6.39 -13.92
N ASN A 60 -0.27 -5.84 -13.68
CA ASN A 60 -0.48 -4.39 -13.61
C ASN A 60 0.36 -3.73 -12.50
N ASN A 61 0.51 -4.38 -11.34
CA ASN A 61 1.35 -3.86 -10.25
C ASN A 61 2.82 -3.67 -10.70
N GLY A 62 3.34 -4.59 -11.52
CA GLY A 62 4.68 -4.43 -12.11
C GLY A 62 4.73 -3.27 -13.11
N GLY A 63 3.65 -3.05 -13.86
CA GLY A 63 3.46 -1.89 -14.71
C GLY A 63 3.52 -0.56 -13.95
N ASP A 64 2.86 -0.46 -12.80
CA ASP A 64 2.97 0.68 -11.89
C ASP A 64 4.43 0.89 -11.46
N GLY A 65 5.14 -0.21 -11.16
CA GLY A 65 6.58 -0.22 -10.89
C GLY A 65 7.42 0.38 -12.02
N PHE A 66 7.11 0.10 -13.29
CA PHE A 66 7.84 0.70 -14.43
C PHE A 66 7.60 2.20 -14.55
N VAL A 67 6.37 2.67 -14.30
CA VAL A 67 6.06 4.09 -14.26
C VAL A 67 6.85 4.77 -13.13
N ILE A 68 6.87 4.19 -11.93
CA ILE A 68 7.65 4.68 -10.79
C ILE A 68 9.13 4.77 -11.18
N ALA A 69 9.72 3.70 -11.72
CA ALA A 69 11.12 3.68 -12.13
C ALA A 69 11.45 4.80 -13.12
N ARG A 70 10.61 5.00 -14.15
CA ARG A 70 10.81 6.06 -15.15
C ARG A 70 10.81 7.44 -14.50
N ILE A 71 9.83 7.75 -13.64
CA ILE A 71 9.72 9.05 -12.99
C ILE A 71 10.88 9.29 -12.01
N LEU A 72 11.28 8.28 -11.25
CA LEU A 72 12.44 8.39 -10.36
C LEU A 72 13.73 8.66 -11.15
N ALA A 73 13.93 8.01 -12.29
CA ALA A 73 15.06 8.27 -13.18
C ALA A 73 15.06 9.72 -13.71
N GLU A 74 13.89 10.26 -14.06
CA GLU A 74 13.73 11.67 -14.46
C GLU A 74 14.13 12.66 -13.34
N GLN A 75 14.03 12.23 -12.06
CA GLN A 75 14.50 13.00 -10.90
C GLN A 75 15.97 12.75 -10.52
N GLY A 76 16.72 12.01 -11.35
CA GLY A 76 18.13 11.69 -11.09
C GLY A 76 18.36 10.63 -10.01
N ILE A 77 17.30 9.96 -9.53
CA ILE A 77 17.40 8.77 -8.69
C ILE A 77 17.81 7.59 -9.60
N ARG A 78 18.51 6.59 -9.04
CA ARG A 78 19.02 5.44 -9.80
C ARG A 78 18.13 4.21 -9.58
N PRO A 79 17.02 4.05 -10.33
CA PRO A 79 16.21 2.85 -10.22
C PRO A 79 16.96 1.63 -10.78
N ARG A 80 16.79 0.49 -10.14
CA ARG A 80 17.22 -0.82 -10.62
C ARG A 80 16.05 -1.78 -10.52
N ILE A 81 15.58 -2.24 -11.67
CA ILE A 81 14.41 -3.12 -11.74
C ILE A 81 14.87 -4.58 -11.68
N PHE A 82 14.27 -5.36 -10.80
CA PHE A 82 14.27 -6.82 -10.86
C PHE A 82 12.92 -7.27 -11.42
N LEU A 83 12.92 -7.71 -12.68
CA LEU A 83 11.73 -8.19 -13.37
C LEU A 83 11.54 -9.68 -13.10
N PHE A 84 10.47 -10.05 -12.40
CA PHE A 84 10.15 -11.44 -12.09
C PHE A 84 9.28 -12.07 -13.19
N GLY A 85 9.94 -12.55 -14.24
CA GLY A 85 9.36 -13.02 -15.48
C GLY A 85 10.21 -12.57 -16.66
N SER A 86 9.64 -12.60 -17.87
CA SER A 86 10.26 -12.03 -19.07
C SER A 86 9.43 -10.88 -19.64
N PRO A 87 10.03 -9.95 -20.41
CA PRO A 87 9.30 -8.87 -21.07
C PRO A 87 8.14 -9.35 -21.96
N ASP A 88 8.29 -10.53 -22.57
CA ASP A 88 7.27 -11.15 -23.44
C ASP A 88 6.06 -11.70 -22.67
N GLU A 89 6.16 -11.84 -21.34
CA GLU A 89 5.07 -12.28 -20.47
C GLU A 89 4.28 -11.13 -19.82
N LEU A 90 4.68 -9.87 -20.08
CA LEU A 90 4.04 -8.70 -19.51
C LEU A 90 2.60 -8.56 -20.03
N LYS A 91 1.67 -8.21 -19.13
CA LYS A 91 0.31 -7.81 -19.54
C LYS A 91 0.35 -6.52 -20.36
N ALA A 92 -0.67 -6.29 -21.20
CA ALA A 92 -0.73 -5.18 -22.15
C ALA A 92 -0.28 -3.81 -21.58
N ASP A 93 -0.90 -3.35 -20.48
CA ASP A 93 -0.55 -2.05 -19.88
C ASP A 93 0.86 -2.03 -19.27
N ALA A 94 1.31 -3.14 -18.68
CA ALA A 94 2.67 -3.29 -18.16
C ALA A 94 3.72 -3.32 -19.29
N ALA A 95 3.43 -3.99 -20.40
CA ALA A 95 4.28 -4.05 -21.58
C ALA A 95 4.43 -2.66 -22.23
N LEU A 96 3.35 -1.88 -22.26
CA LEU A 96 3.37 -0.51 -22.74
C LEU A 96 4.29 0.37 -21.87
N ASN A 97 4.16 0.30 -20.54
CA ASN A 97 5.03 1.08 -19.65
C ASN A 97 6.48 0.58 -19.62
N TRP A 98 6.70 -0.72 -19.82
CA TRP A 98 8.03 -1.27 -20.07
C TRP A 98 8.68 -0.63 -21.32
N SER A 99 7.94 -0.50 -22.42
CA SER A 99 8.44 0.10 -23.66
C SER A 99 8.82 1.60 -23.53
N ARG A 100 8.34 2.25 -22.47
CA ARG A 100 8.61 3.67 -22.16
C ARG A 100 9.81 3.87 -21.25
N LEU A 101 10.40 2.79 -20.72
CA LEU A 101 11.57 2.88 -19.88
C LEU A 101 12.74 3.49 -20.68
N PRO A 102 13.43 4.50 -20.14
CA PRO A 102 14.57 5.09 -20.84
C PRO A 102 15.75 4.11 -20.86
N ALA A 103 16.61 4.22 -21.87
CA ALA A 103 17.73 3.30 -22.08
C ALA A 103 18.60 3.05 -20.84
N PRO A 104 18.99 4.06 -20.03
CA PRO A 104 19.77 3.82 -18.80
C PRO A 104 19.04 2.94 -17.78
N VAL A 105 17.71 3.00 -17.72
CA VAL A 105 16.92 2.15 -16.82
C VAL A 105 16.85 0.74 -17.38
N LEU A 106 16.64 0.58 -18.69
CA LEU A 106 16.65 -0.73 -19.37
C LEU A 106 17.98 -1.47 -19.17
N GLU A 107 19.11 -0.76 -19.26
CA GLU A 107 20.45 -1.32 -19.02
C GLU A 107 20.67 -1.80 -17.58
N SER A 108 19.89 -1.28 -16.62
CA SER A 108 19.95 -1.67 -15.22
C SER A 108 19.02 -2.84 -14.86
N VAL A 109 18.15 -3.28 -15.78
CA VAL A 109 17.16 -4.32 -15.48
C VAL A 109 17.85 -5.67 -15.31
N VAL A 110 17.45 -6.36 -14.26
CA VAL A 110 17.84 -7.74 -13.99
C VAL A 110 16.60 -8.62 -14.14
N GLN A 111 16.62 -9.51 -15.13
CA GLN A 111 15.58 -10.53 -15.26
C GLN A 111 15.76 -11.61 -14.17
N VAL A 112 14.66 -11.96 -13.52
CA VAL A 112 14.58 -12.99 -12.49
C VAL A 112 13.62 -14.06 -12.98
N GLU A 113 14.11 -15.29 -13.15
CA GLU A 113 13.27 -16.46 -13.40
C GLU A 113 13.07 -17.22 -12.08
N PRO A 114 11.90 -17.11 -11.42
CA PRO A 114 11.71 -17.72 -10.11
C PRO A 114 11.70 -19.25 -10.16
N LYS A 115 11.26 -19.82 -11.29
CA LYS A 115 11.01 -21.25 -11.45
C LYS A 115 12.22 -22.07 -11.87
N THR A 116 13.29 -21.43 -12.33
CA THR A 116 14.48 -22.11 -12.84
C THR A 116 15.67 -21.87 -11.90
N GLU A 117 16.57 -22.84 -11.81
CA GLU A 117 17.85 -22.66 -11.08
C GLU A 117 18.81 -21.71 -11.81
N LYS A 118 18.47 -21.26 -13.02
CA LYS A 118 19.14 -20.16 -13.76
C LYS A 118 18.86 -18.79 -13.15
N SER A 119 18.54 -18.74 -11.86
CA SER A 119 18.21 -17.52 -11.13
C SER A 119 19.37 -16.53 -11.17
N THR A 120 19.04 -15.25 -11.18
CA THR A 120 19.91 -14.14 -10.83
C THR A 120 20.91 -14.57 -9.74
N PRO A 121 22.23 -14.33 -9.91
CA PRO A 121 23.20 -14.68 -8.87
C PRO A 121 22.72 -14.07 -7.55
N ALA A 122 22.60 -14.89 -6.51
CA ALA A 122 22.03 -14.47 -5.23
C ALA A 122 22.73 -13.22 -4.68
N GLU A 123 24.04 -13.11 -4.94
CA GLU A 123 24.88 -11.95 -4.62
C GLU A 123 24.45 -10.66 -5.32
N VAL A 124 24.03 -10.72 -6.59
CA VAL A 124 23.57 -9.53 -7.33
C VAL A 124 22.28 -8.98 -6.71
N TYR A 125 21.38 -9.87 -6.30
CA TYR A 125 20.15 -9.48 -5.63
C TYR A 125 20.42 -8.95 -4.22
N SER A 126 21.20 -9.67 -3.41
CA SER A 126 21.51 -9.24 -2.03
C SER A 126 22.23 -7.89 -2.00
N ASN A 127 23.27 -7.72 -2.82
CA ASN A 127 24.04 -6.47 -2.85
C ASN A 127 23.16 -5.29 -3.26
N ALA A 128 22.25 -5.49 -4.22
CA ALA A 128 21.31 -4.44 -4.61
C ALA A 128 20.37 -4.04 -3.46
N LEU A 129 19.89 -5.01 -2.67
CA LEU A 129 19.05 -4.74 -1.50
C LEU A 129 19.85 -4.00 -0.41
N ASP A 130 21.06 -4.44 -0.12
CA ASP A 130 21.96 -3.84 0.88
C ASP A 130 22.24 -2.36 0.57
N GLU A 131 22.63 -2.07 -0.67
CA GLU A 131 23.01 -0.74 -1.13
C GLU A 131 21.82 0.20 -1.34
N SER A 132 20.61 -0.34 -1.52
CA SER A 132 19.41 0.46 -1.81
C SER A 132 19.05 1.43 -0.68
N ALA A 133 18.65 2.64 -1.05
CA ALA A 133 17.98 3.57 -0.14
C ALA A 133 16.52 3.13 0.11
N LEU A 134 15.85 2.65 -0.94
CA LEU A 134 14.46 2.21 -0.93
C LEU A 134 14.28 0.94 -1.76
N ILE A 135 13.39 0.06 -1.30
CA ILE A 135 12.90 -1.12 -2.02
C ILE A 135 11.41 -0.92 -2.29
N VAL A 136 11.03 -0.93 -3.56
CA VAL A 136 9.64 -0.84 -4.02
C VAL A 136 9.14 -2.24 -4.35
N ASP A 137 8.15 -2.71 -3.61
CA ASP A 137 7.43 -3.95 -3.86
C ASP A 137 6.29 -3.70 -4.85
N ALA A 138 6.48 -4.17 -6.08
CA ALA A 138 5.53 -4.13 -7.18
C ALA A 138 5.32 -5.54 -7.77
N LEU A 139 5.48 -6.60 -6.97
CA LEU A 139 5.42 -7.98 -7.44
C LEU A 139 3.98 -8.43 -7.69
N PHE A 140 3.14 -8.30 -6.66
CA PHE A 140 1.74 -8.72 -6.67
C PHE A 140 0.86 -7.63 -6.09
N GLY A 141 -0.29 -7.38 -6.73
CA GLY A 141 -1.32 -6.45 -6.23
C GLY A 141 -2.56 -7.19 -5.74
N THR A 142 -3.72 -6.54 -5.82
CA THR A 142 -5.04 -7.11 -5.45
C THR A 142 -5.40 -8.47 -6.07
N GLY A 143 -4.77 -8.86 -7.18
CA GLY A 143 -5.01 -10.14 -7.85
C GLY A 143 -4.33 -11.35 -7.20
N PHE A 144 -3.52 -11.16 -6.15
CA PHE A 144 -2.93 -12.27 -5.41
C PHE A 144 -3.99 -12.99 -4.57
N GLN A 145 -3.97 -14.33 -4.63
CA GLN A 145 -4.80 -15.19 -3.81
C GLN A 145 -3.99 -16.42 -3.36
N GLY A 146 -4.28 -16.90 -2.15
CA GLY A 146 -3.69 -18.13 -1.61
C GLY A 146 -2.29 -17.94 -1.05
N GLN A 147 -1.37 -18.83 -1.38
CA GLN A 147 -0.03 -18.88 -0.79
C GLN A 147 1.05 -18.56 -1.81
N LEU A 148 2.06 -17.80 -1.37
CA LEU A 148 3.30 -17.61 -2.10
C LEU A 148 3.99 -18.96 -2.26
N ALA A 149 4.17 -19.41 -3.50
CA ALA A 149 4.89 -20.65 -3.76
C ALA A 149 6.35 -20.56 -3.24
N PRO A 150 6.97 -21.68 -2.85
CA PRO A 150 8.30 -21.69 -2.24
C PRO A 150 9.38 -20.95 -3.04
N HIS A 151 9.29 -20.98 -4.37
CA HIS A 151 10.21 -20.27 -5.25
C HIS A 151 10.12 -18.75 -5.16
N TRP A 152 8.95 -18.19 -4.82
CA TRP A 152 8.81 -16.75 -4.52
C TRP A 152 9.37 -16.42 -3.14
N GLN A 153 9.15 -17.30 -2.17
CA GLN A 153 9.63 -17.10 -0.79
C GLN A 153 11.16 -16.96 -0.73
N LYS A 154 11.92 -17.58 -1.65
CA LYS A 154 13.37 -17.39 -1.78
C LYS A 154 13.77 -15.92 -1.98
N PHE A 155 12.94 -15.13 -2.67
CA PHE A 155 13.22 -13.73 -2.99
C PHE A 155 12.59 -12.76 -2.02
N THR A 156 11.47 -13.13 -1.39
CA THR A 156 10.82 -12.29 -0.38
C THR A 156 11.40 -12.48 1.02
N ALA A 157 11.96 -13.66 1.35
CA ALA A 157 12.52 -13.92 2.67
C ALA A 157 13.68 -12.96 3.04
N PRO A 158 14.64 -12.64 2.16
CA PRO A 158 15.70 -11.67 2.46
C PRO A 158 15.16 -10.27 2.81
N LEU A 159 14.01 -9.87 2.26
CA LEU A 159 13.41 -8.56 2.48
C LEU A 159 13.04 -8.30 3.95
N ARG A 160 12.88 -9.35 4.76
CA ARG A 160 12.63 -9.24 6.20
C ARG A 160 13.76 -8.57 6.97
N GLN A 161 14.95 -8.43 6.40
CA GLN A 161 16.07 -7.69 6.98
C GLN A 161 15.97 -6.17 6.74
N TYR A 162 15.07 -5.74 5.85
CA TYR A 162 14.93 -4.34 5.42
C TYR A 162 13.52 -3.76 5.58
N PRO A 163 12.68 -4.15 6.56
CA PRO A 163 11.30 -3.68 6.64
C PRO A 163 11.21 -2.15 6.62
N GLN A 164 12.18 -1.45 7.23
CA GLN A 164 12.28 0.00 7.27
C GLN A 164 12.50 0.70 5.91
N LYS A 165 12.90 -0.03 4.87
CA LYS A 165 13.18 0.49 3.53
C LYS A 165 12.13 0.08 2.50
N ILE A 166 11.06 -0.61 2.89
CA ILE A 166 10.11 -1.20 1.93
C ILE A 166 8.88 -0.33 1.77
N LEU A 167 8.58 0.03 0.53
CA LEU A 167 7.31 0.61 0.10
C LEU A 167 6.57 -0.40 -0.78
N ALA A 168 5.36 -0.78 -0.39
CA ALA A 168 4.49 -1.61 -1.22
C ALA A 168 3.62 -0.75 -2.14
N VAL A 169 3.54 -1.16 -3.41
CA VAL A 169 2.64 -0.61 -4.40
C VAL A 169 1.33 -1.39 -4.35
N ASP A 170 0.24 -0.66 -4.15
CA ASP A 170 -1.13 -1.14 -4.01
C ASP A 170 -1.39 -1.92 -2.71
N ILE A 171 -0.72 -3.05 -2.50
CA ILE A 171 -0.80 -3.91 -1.33
C ILE A 171 0.51 -4.70 -1.20
N ALA A 172 0.93 -5.00 0.03
CA ALA A 172 2.14 -5.81 0.25
C ALA A 172 1.99 -7.20 -0.36
N SER A 173 2.95 -7.58 -1.20
CA SER A 173 2.96 -8.85 -1.90
C SER A 173 2.90 -10.04 -0.94
N GLY A 174 1.94 -10.93 -1.18
CA GLY A 174 1.63 -12.09 -0.33
C GLY A 174 0.45 -11.88 0.62
N VAL A 175 -0.10 -10.67 0.70
CA VAL A 175 -1.34 -10.37 1.45
C VAL A 175 -2.55 -10.46 0.53
N ASP A 176 -3.59 -11.17 0.97
CA ASP A 176 -4.88 -11.21 0.28
C ASP A 176 -5.69 -9.93 0.55
N ALA A 177 -6.03 -9.21 -0.52
CA ALA A 177 -6.74 -7.93 -0.44
C ALA A 177 -8.17 -8.03 0.11
N ASN A 178 -8.80 -9.21 0.10
CA ASN A 178 -10.18 -9.45 0.52
C ASN A 178 -10.27 -9.87 1.99
N SER A 179 -9.35 -10.73 2.43
CA SER A 179 -9.39 -11.35 3.76
C SER A 179 -8.35 -10.82 4.73
N GLY A 180 -7.27 -10.20 4.25
CA GLY A 180 -6.12 -9.82 5.05
C GLY A 180 -5.25 -11.00 5.50
N GLU A 181 -5.51 -12.22 5.02
CA GLU A 181 -4.61 -13.34 5.23
C GLU A 181 -3.26 -13.06 4.58
N ALA A 182 -2.18 -13.33 5.31
CA ALA A 182 -0.82 -13.10 4.85
C ALA A 182 -0.11 -14.46 4.69
N SER A 183 0.33 -14.76 3.46
CA SER A 183 1.10 -15.96 3.20
C SER A 183 2.43 -15.96 3.97
N PRO A 184 2.97 -17.13 4.37
CA PRO A 184 4.38 -17.22 4.72
C PRO A 184 5.25 -16.60 3.62
N GLY A 185 6.20 -15.74 4.03
CA GLY A 185 7.04 -14.98 3.11
C GLY A 185 6.40 -13.70 2.54
N SER A 186 5.22 -13.29 3.02
CA SER A 186 4.65 -11.99 2.65
C SER A 186 5.57 -10.84 3.05
N ILE A 187 5.61 -9.82 2.21
CA ILE A 187 6.45 -8.64 2.41
C ILE A 187 5.93 -7.83 3.60
N LEU A 188 6.85 -7.36 4.44
CA LEU A 188 6.56 -6.46 5.57
C LEU A 188 6.94 -5.05 5.14
N ALA A 189 5.95 -4.25 4.74
CA ALA A 189 6.18 -2.91 4.24
C ALA A 189 6.19 -1.89 5.39
N ARG A 190 7.08 -0.90 5.29
CA ARG A 190 7.06 0.29 6.16
C ARG A 190 5.98 1.27 5.69
N TRP A 191 5.77 1.35 4.38
CA TRP A 191 4.76 2.18 3.74
C TRP A 191 4.00 1.37 2.69
N THR A 192 2.73 1.66 2.50
CA THR A 192 1.95 1.15 1.35
C THR A 192 1.24 2.30 0.68
N VAL A 193 1.43 2.47 -0.62
CA VAL A 193 0.67 3.42 -1.44
C VAL A 193 -0.43 2.66 -2.16
N THR A 194 -1.69 2.86 -1.75
CA THR A 194 -2.85 2.13 -2.25
C THR A 194 -3.62 2.98 -3.27
N MET A 195 -3.97 2.36 -4.40
CA MET A 195 -4.58 3.08 -5.52
C MET A 195 -6.09 3.19 -5.37
N GLY A 196 -6.62 4.42 -5.42
CA GLY A 196 -8.04 4.76 -5.40
C GLY A 196 -8.69 4.60 -4.03
N LEU A 197 -8.80 3.37 -3.54
CA LEU A 197 -9.49 3.04 -2.29
C LEU A 197 -8.66 2.04 -1.46
N PRO A 198 -8.70 2.14 -0.11
CA PRO A 198 -8.07 1.15 0.75
C PRO A 198 -8.76 -0.21 0.63
N LYS A 199 -7.93 -1.25 0.55
CA LYS A 199 -8.38 -2.64 0.48
C LYS A 199 -8.59 -3.17 1.90
N LYS A 200 -9.62 -3.98 2.10
CA LYS A 200 -9.96 -4.60 3.39
C LYS A 200 -8.75 -5.31 4.00
N GLY A 201 -7.99 -6.05 3.20
CA GLY A 201 -6.80 -6.78 3.65
C GLY A 201 -5.68 -5.91 4.23
N GLN A 202 -5.69 -4.60 3.98
CA GLN A 202 -4.74 -3.64 4.54
C GLN A 202 -5.11 -3.18 5.96
N LEU A 203 -6.36 -3.42 6.36
CA LEU A 203 -6.98 -2.85 7.56
C LEU A 203 -7.38 -3.91 8.59
N ILE A 204 -7.11 -5.18 8.32
CA ILE A 204 -7.41 -6.30 9.23
C ILE A 204 -6.18 -7.19 9.38
N ALA A 205 -5.94 -7.68 10.59
CA ALA A 205 -4.83 -8.58 10.87
C ALA A 205 -5.06 -9.96 10.21
N PRO A 206 -4.00 -10.64 9.74
CA PRO A 206 -2.59 -10.22 9.84
C PRO A 206 -2.14 -9.18 8.79
N GLY A 207 -2.89 -8.94 7.71
CA GLY A 207 -2.48 -8.06 6.61
C GLY A 207 -2.22 -6.60 7.01
N MET A 208 -2.88 -6.10 8.06
CA MET A 208 -2.56 -4.81 8.68
C MET A 208 -1.10 -4.71 9.13
N ASP A 209 -0.54 -5.79 9.68
CA ASP A 209 0.84 -5.83 10.18
C ASP A 209 1.88 -5.76 9.04
N HIS A 210 1.44 -6.06 7.81
CA HIS A 210 2.26 -6.01 6.60
C HIS A 210 2.15 -4.68 5.84
N THR A 211 1.14 -3.87 6.16
CA THR A 211 0.80 -2.66 5.40
C THR A 211 1.67 -1.46 5.79
N GLY A 212 2.06 -1.36 7.05
CA GLY A 212 2.78 -0.19 7.56
C GLY A 212 1.94 1.09 7.47
N ALA A 213 2.56 2.22 7.18
CA ALA A 213 1.86 3.48 6.97
C ALA A 213 1.15 3.48 5.62
N LEU A 214 -0.19 3.47 5.65
CA LEU A 214 -1.05 3.44 4.47
C LEU A 214 -1.31 4.85 3.93
N GLN A 215 -0.93 5.09 2.67
CA GLN A 215 -1.28 6.28 1.90
C GLN A 215 -2.27 5.90 0.80
N VAL A 216 -3.47 6.49 0.82
CA VAL A 216 -4.44 6.34 -0.28
C VAL A 216 -4.18 7.45 -1.30
N VAL A 217 -4.01 7.10 -2.57
CA VAL A 217 -3.80 8.07 -3.66
C VAL A 217 -4.96 8.03 -4.66
N ASP A 218 -5.33 9.20 -5.15
CA ASP A 218 -6.34 9.33 -6.21
C ASP A 218 -5.68 9.12 -7.58
N ILE A 219 -6.16 8.12 -8.30
CA ILE A 219 -5.66 7.77 -9.63
C ILE A 219 -6.61 8.18 -10.76
N GLY A 220 -7.65 8.95 -10.45
CA GLY A 220 -8.59 9.49 -11.44
C GLY A 220 -9.89 8.70 -11.59
N PHE A 221 -10.32 7.95 -10.57
CA PHE A 221 -11.63 7.34 -10.61
C PHE A 221 -12.74 8.39 -10.48
N PRO A 222 -13.85 8.27 -11.23
CA PRO A 222 -15.02 9.10 -11.04
C PRO A 222 -15.56 9.00 -9.60
N GLU A 223 -15.96 10.12 -9.00
CA GLU A 223 -16.44 10.18 -7.60
C GLU A 223 -17.59 9.19 -7.32
N LYS A 224 -18.45 8.92 -8.32
CA LYS A 224 -19.55 7.96 -8.20
C LYS A 224 -19.10 6.54 -7.86
N LEU A 225 -17.86 6.17 -8.21
CA LEU A 225 -17.28 4.85 -7.96
C LEU A 225 -16.59 4.77 -6.59
N THR A 226 -16.12 5.90 -6.07
CA THR A 226 -15.29 5.97 -4.86
C THR A 226 -16.01 6.52 -3.64
N ARG A 227 -17.15 7.20 -3.84
CA ARG A 227 -17.97 7.76 -2.76
C ARG A 227 -18.44 6.67 -1.79
N VAL A 228 -18.36 6.98 -0.50
CA VAL A 228 -18.90 6.13 0.58
C VAL A 228 -20.42 6.17 0.58
N GLY A 229 -21.06 5.01 0.41
CA GLY A 229 -22.50 4.84 0.58
C GLY A 229 -22.89 4.53 2.05
N PRO A 230 -24.19 4.64 2.41
CA PRO A 230 -24.66 4.44 3.78
C PRO A 230 -24.40 3.07 4.41
N LYS A 231 -24.15 2.05 3.58
CA LYS A 231 -23.88 0.66 4.01
C LYS A 231 -22.45 0.22 3.72
N ASP A 232 -21.63 1.10 3.16
CA ASP A 232 -20.26 0.77 2.83
C ASP A 232 -19.39 0.81 4.10
N PRO A 233 -18.46 -0.13 4.28
CA PRO A 233 -17.42 0.02 5.28
C PRO A 233 -16.54 1.22 4.92
N ALA A 234 -16.09 1.96 5.93
CA ALA A 234 -15.31 3.17 5.71
C ALA A 234 -14.13 3.31 6.66
N LEU A 235 -13.02 3.82 6.12
CA LEU A 235 -11.84 4.21 6.87
C LEU A 235 -12.04 5.66 7.34
N LEU A 236 -12.10 5.85 8.65
CA LEU A 236 -12.23 7.15 9.29
C LEU A 236 -10.88 7.82 9.44
N GLU A 237 -10.84 9.11 9.17
CA GLU A 237 -9.67 9.96 9.36
C GLU A 237 -9.99 11.06 10.39
N THR A 238 -8.94 11.72 10.88
CA THR A 238 -9.09 12.83 11.84
C THR A 238 -10.07 13.90 11.35
N ARG A 239 -10.07 14.22 10.05
CA ARG A 239 -11.00 15.18 9.42
C ARG A 239 -12.47 14.79 9.53
N ASP A 240 -12.77 13.50 9.66
CA ASP A 240 -14.14 13.00 9.79
C ASP A 240 -14.64 13.07 11.24
N ILE A 241 -13.71 12.93 12.20
CA ILE A 241 -14.03 12.90 13.64
C ILE A 241 -14.04 14.30 14.24
N LEU A 242 -13.13 15.18 13.82
CA LEU A 242 -13.00 16.53 14.39
C LEU A 242 -14.31 17.34 14.40
N PRO A 243 -15.15 17.33 13.35
CA PRO A 243 -16.43 18.05 13.36
C PRO A 243 -17.46 17.47 14.34
N LEU A 244 -17.32 16.21 14.75
CA LEU A 244 -18.22 15.53 15.69
C LEU A 244 -17.90 15.88 17.16
N LEU A 245 -16.71 16.43 17.42
CA LEU A 245 -16.32 16.80 18.79
C LEU A 245 -17.09 18.05 19.25
N PRO A 246 -17.68 18.03 20.46
CA PRO A 246 -18.45 19.15 20.97
C PRO A 246 -17.54 20.37 21.21
N ARG A 247 -17.96 21.54 20.73
CA ARG A 247 -17.30 22.82 21.05
C ARG A 247 -17.76 23.32 22.40
N ARG A 248 -16.83 23.70 23.28
CA ARG A 248 -17.15 24.29 24.59
C ARG A 248 -17.04 25.81 24.53
N ALA A 249 -18.07 26.49 25.01
CA ALA A 249 -18.01 27.93 25.23
C ALA A 249 -17.00 28.26 26.34
N ILE A 250 -16.40 29.45 26.28
CA ILE A 250 -15.45 29.92 27.30
C ILE A 250 -16.13 30.00 28.69
N SER A 251 -17.43 30.30 28.72
CA SER A 251 -18.24 30.37 29.95
C SER A 251 -18.75 29.00 30.45
N ALA A 252 -18.28 27.89 29.87
CA ALA A 252 -18.69 26.55 30.28
C ALA A 252 -18.35 26.29 31.75
N HIS A 253 -19.22 25.55 32.45
CA HIS A 253 -19.01 25.11 33.82
C HIS A 253 -19.24 23.60 33.92
N LYS A 254 -18.93 22.96 35.06
CA LYS A 254 -19.06 21.50 35.25
C LYS A 254 -20.42 20.88 34.90
N GLY A 255 -21.48 21.70 34.78
CA GLY A 255 -22.81 21.22 34.38
C GLY A 255 -23.03 21.21 32.87
N THR A 256 -22.29 22.02 32.11
CA THR A 256 -22.40 22.08 30.64
C THR A 256 -21.65 20.96 29.94
N ALA A 257 -20.76 20.26 30.67
CA ALA A 257 -20.01 19.09 30.20
C ALA A 257 -20.82 17.76 30.28
N GLY A 258 -22.01 17.80 30.89
CA GLY A 258 -22.79 16.61 31.20
C GLY A 258 -22.53 16.08 32.61
N ARG A 259 -23.18 14.98 32.95
CA ARG A 259 -22.92 14.19 34.16
C ARG A 259 -23.00 12.73 33.77
N LEU A 260 -22.03 11.94 34.19
CA LEU A 260 -21.98 10.51 33.94
C LEU A 260 -22.09 9.74 35.26
N TRP A 261 -22.82 8.64 35.25
CA TRP A 261 -22.78 7.64 36.32
C TRP A 261 -22.27 6.33 35.73
N ILE A 262 -21.28 5.72 36.39
CA ILE A 262 -20.65 4.47 35.97
C ILE A 262 -21.06 3.37 36.93
N VAL A 263 -21.67 2.31 36.40
CA VAL A 263 -21.95 1.06 37.11
C VAL A 263 -21.02 -0.01 36.54
N ALA A 264 -19.93 -0.29 37.25
CA ALA A 264 -18.89 -1.20 36.79
C ALA A 264 -18.15 -1.83 37.97
N GLY A 265 -17.47 -2.95 37.69
CA GLY A 265 -16.63 -3.66 38.63
C GLY A 265 -17.34 -4.78 39.39
N SER A 266 -16.52 -5.64 39.97
CA SER A 266 -16.89 -6.73 40.89
C SER A 266 -15.69 -7.05 41.77
N THR A 267 -15.83 -8.00 42.71
CA THR A 267 -14.71 -8.47 43.54
C THR A 267 -13.54 -8.92 42.66
N GLY A 268 -12.39 -8.26 42.80
CA GLY A 268 -11.19 -8.53 41.99
C GLY A 268 -11.12 -7.79 40.65
N LEU A 269 -12.18 -7.08 40.22
CA LEU A 269 -12.25 -6.35 38.95
C LEU A 269 -12.56 -4.85 39.13
N THR A 270 -12.09 -4.23 40.22
CA THR A 270 -12.33 -2.81 40.53
C THR A 270 -11.65 -1.87 39.53
N GLY A 271 -10.59 -2.30 38.86
CA GLY A 271 -9.86 -1.52 37.86
C GLY A 271 -10.72 -1.08 36.68
N ALA A 272 -11.75 -1.85 36.30
CA ALA A 272 -12.66 -1.50 35.21
C ALA A 272 -13.40 -0.18 35.49
N ALA A 273 -13.91 0.00 36.71
CA ALA A 273 -14.60 1.23 37.11
C ALA A 273 -13.65 2.43 37.09
N ALA A 274 -12.41 2.26 37.56
CA ALA A 274 -11.40 3.31 37.58
C ALA A 274 -11.02 3.77 36.15
N LEU A 275 -10.77 2.83 35.23
CA LEU A 275 -10.43 3.14 33.84
C LEU A 275 -11.58 3.88 33.13
N CYS A 276 -12.83 3.43 33.30
CA CYS A 276 -13.99 4.11 32.72
C CYS A 276 -14.15 5.54 33.27
N ALA A 277 -13.98 5.74 34.58
CA ALA A 277 -14.10 7.06 35.20
C ALA A 277 -13.02 8.02 34.71
N GLN A 278 -11.78 7.55 34.60
CA GLN A 278 -10.67 8.35 34.09
C GLN A 278 -10.86 8.71 32.61
N ALA A 279 -11.28 7.75 31.77
CA ALA A 279 -11.56 8.00 30.36
C ALA A 279 -12.67 9.04 30.17
N ALA A 280 -13.74 8.97 30.98
CA ALA A 280 -14.82 9.97 30.95
C ALA A 280 -14.31 11.38 31.30
N LEU A 281 -13.48 11.50 32.34
CA LEU A 281 -12.90 12.80 32.73
C LEU A 281 -11.97 13.36 31.64
N VAL A 282 -11.14 12.53 31.01
CA VAL A 282 -10.24 12.94 29.92
C VAL A 282 -11.02 13.30 28.65
N GLY A 283 -12.10 12.58 28.33
CA GLY A 283 -13.06 12.96 27.29
C GLY A 283 -13.85 14.24 27.63
N GLY A 284 -13.79 14.66 28.89
CA GLY A 284 -14.29 15.93 29.42
C GLY A 284 -15.77 15.92 29.79
N ALA A 285 -16.26 14.79 30.30
CA ALA A 285 -17.47 14.76 31.12
C ALA A 285 -17.29 15.55 32.43
#